data_AF-A0A3N5T3D5-F1
#
_entry.id   AF-A0A3N5T3D5-F1
#
_cell.length_a   1.000
_cell.length_b   1.000
_cell.length_c   1.000
_cell.angle_alpha   90.00
_cell.angle_beta   90.00
_cell.angle_gamma   90.00
#
_symmetry.space_group_name_H-M   'P 1'
#
loop_
_entity.id
_entity.type
_entity.pdbx_description
1 polymer ?
#
loop_
_entity_poly.entity_id
_entity_poly.type
_entity_poly.pdbx_seq_one_letter_code
_entity_poly.pdbx_strand_id
1 'polypeptide(L)' 'MKREQYVCLVCGFNMIGFHPDRCPFCGAAKEHFITAEDCSARYTVVATPVSEKVTRLNSHPPLGIEHAAYHIETSGG' A
#
# COMPACT_ATOMS: atom_id res chain seq x y z
N MET A 1 6.25 7.02 19.17
CA MET A 1 5.05 6.15 19.22
C MET A 1 4.74 5.67 17.82
N LYS A 2 4.61 4.35 17.59
CA LYS A 2 4.11 3.82 16.32
C LYS A 2 2.64 4.27 16.19
N ARG A 3 2.28 4.96 15.11
CA ARG A 3 0.88 5.27 14.80
C ARG A 3 0.24 4.02 14.23
N GLU A 4 -0.96 3.69 14.69
CA GLU A 4 -1.74 2.59 14.11
C GLU A 4 -1.92 2.83 12.61
N GLN A 5 -1.87 1.77 11.83
CA GLN A 5 -2.02 1.85 10.39
C GLN A 5 -2.92 0.74 9.90
N TYR A 6 -3.78 1.09 8.95
CA TYR A 6 -4.81 0.21 8.43
C TYR A 6 -4.82 0.24 6.91
N VAL A 7 -4.76 -0.94 6.29
CA VAL A 7 -4.67 -1.11 4.85
C VAL A 7 -5.99 -1.64 4.30
N CYS A 8 -6.56 -0.94 3.32
CA CYS A 8 -7.77 -1.35 2.64
C CYS A 8 -7.47 -2.50 1.67
N LEU A 9 -8.07 -3.67 1.89
CA LEU A 9 -7.92 -4.84 1.03
C LEU A 9 -8.54 -4.66 -0.37
N VAL A 10 -9.45 -3.69 -0.54
CA VAL A 10 -10.13 -3.45 -1.83
C VAL A 10 -9.29 -2.61 -2.77
N CYS A 11 -8.57 -1.59 -2.28
CA CYS A 11 -7.83 -0.67 -3.15
C CYS A 11 -6.34 -0.50 -2.80
N GLY A 12 -5.88 -1.07 -1.68
CA GLY A 12 -4.51 -0.96 -1.19
C GLY A 12 -4.18 0.34 -0.44
N PHE A 13 -5.17 1.21 -0.19
CA PHE A 13 -4.93 2.48 0.52
C PHE A 13 -4.53 2.25 1.98
N ASN A 14 -3.45 2.91 2.42
CA ASN A 14 -2.95 2.85 3.80
C ASN A 14 -3.35 4.12 4.58
N MET A 15 -4.10 3.92 5.66
CA MET A 15 -4.54 4.95 6.61
C MET A 15 -3.62 4.98 7.83
N ILE A 16 -3.16 6.16 8.22
CA ILE A 16 -2.29 6.34 9.40
C ILE A 16 -3.04 7.07 10.51
N GLY A 17 -3.06 6.48 11.71
CA GLY A 17 -3.55 7.10 12.95
C GLY A 17 -5.08 7.09 13.14
N PHE A 18 -5.84 6.55 12.20
CA PHE A 18 -7.30 6.49 12.26
C PHE A 18 -7.84 5.30 11.44
N HIS A 19 -8.88 4.65 11.95
CA HIS A 19 -9.60 3.58 11.26
C HIS A 19 -10.96 4.11 10.75
N PRO A 20 -11.08 4.42 9.44
CA PRO A 20 -12.29 5.01 8.91
C PRO A 20 -13.43 4.00 8.74
N ASP A 21 -14.68 4.45 8.89
CA ASP A 21 -15.86 3.62 8.59
C ASP A 21 -15.96 3.26 7.10
N ARG A 22 -15.45 4.14 6.24
CA ARG A 22 -15.34 3.93 4.79
C ARG A 22 -14.00 4.39 4.26
N CYS A 23 -13.44 3.63 3.33
CA CYS A 23 -12.22 4.01 2.64
C CYS A 23 -12.41 5.33 1.89
N PRO A 24 -11.58 6.36 2.14
CA PRO A 24 -11.72 7.65 1.48
C PRO A 24 -11.37 7.59 -0.02
N PHE A 25 -10.71 6.51 -0.47
CA PHE A 25 -10.32 6.34 -1.86
C PHE A 25 -11.34 5.56 -2.69
N CYS A 26 -11.87 4.45 -2.17
CA CYS A 26 -12.78 3.56 -2.93
C CYS A 26 -14.17 3.36 -2.30
N GLY A 27 -14.44 3.88 -1.11
CA GLY A 27 -15.74 3.76 -0.43
C GLY A 27 -16.01 2.42 0.26
N ALA A 28 -15.07 1.46 0.19
CA ALA A 28 -15.18 0.16 0.86
C ALA A 28 -15.41 0.33 2.37
N ALA A 29 -16.24 -0.52 2.95
CA ALA A 29 -16.55 -0.48 4.37
C ALA A 29 -15.36 -0.92 5.24
N LYS A 30 -15.38 -0.53 6.52
CA LYS A 30 -14.30 -0.75 7.48
C LYS A 30 -13.90 -2.22 7.65
N GLU A 31 -14.79 -3.16 7.38
CA GLU A 31 -14.53 -4.60 7.49
C GLU A 31 -13.52 -5.09 6.44
N HIS A 32 -13.28 -4.30 5.39
CA HIS A 32 -12.26 -4.56 4.38
C HIS A 32 -10.88 -4.01 4.74
N PHE A 33 -10.66 -3.55 5.97
CA PHE A 33 -9.35 -3.12 6.44
C PHE A 33 -8.67 -4.19 7.28
N ILE A 34 -7.34 -4.26 7.15
CA ILE A 34 -6.46 -5.03 8.04
C ILE A 34 -5.39 -4.12 8.63
N THR A 35 -4.73 -4.53 9.71
CA THR A 35 -3.61 -3.75 10.25
C THR A 35 -2.43 -3.75 9.26
N ALA A 36 -1.58 -2.73 9.31
CA ALA A 36 -0.35 -2.72 8.53
C ALA A 36 0.60 -3.87 8.91
N GLU A 37 0.53 -4.36 10.15
CA GLU A 37 1.27 -5.53 10.60
C GLU A 37 0.78 -6.81 9.90
N ASP A 38 -0.54 -7.04 9.88
CA ASP A 38 -1.15 -8.15 9.13
C ASP A 38 -0.84 -8.05 7.63
N CYS A 39 -0.89 -6.83 7.07
CA CYS A 39 -0.56 -6.60 5.67
C CYS A 39 0.90 -6.99 5.38
N SER A 40 1.84 -6.57 6.24
CA SER A 40 3.26 -6.88 6.07
C SER A 40 3.57 -8.37 6.27
N ALA A 41 2.75 -9.09 7.04
CA ALA A 41 2.87 -10.54 7.20
C ALA A 41 2.35 -11.33 5.99
N ARG A 42 1.40 -10.77 5.23
CA ARG A 42 0.73 -11.45 4.09
C ARG A 42 1.27 -11.05 2.73
N TYR A 43 1.80 -9.84 2.60
CA TYR A 43 2.18 -9.24 1.33
C TYR A 43 3.63 -8.77 1.39
N THR A 44 4.36 -8.99 0.30
CA THR A 44 5.73 -8.50 0.11
C THR A 44 5.78 -7.51 -1.03
N VAL A 45 6.67 -6.52 -0.96
CA VAL A 45 6.88 -5.59 -2.08
C VAL A 45 7.92 -6.18 -3.03
N VAL A 46 7.54 -6.34 -4.29
CA VAL A 46 8.41 -6.79 -5.37
C VAL A 46 8.83 -5.58 -6.19
N ALA A 47 10.15 -5.42 -6.34
CA ALA A 47 10.76 -4.39 -7.16
C ALA A 47 11.04 -4.93 -8.57
N THR A 48 10.57 -4.22 -9.59
CA THR A 48 10.85 -4.50 -11.00
C THR A 48 11.53 -3.28 -11.62
N PRO A 49 12.80 -3.37 -12.06
CA PRO A 49 13.45 -2.29 -12.80
C PRO A 49 12.67 -1.97 -14.09
N VAL A 50 12.39 -0.69 -14.32
CA VAL A 50 11.74 -0.19 -15.55
C VAL A 50 12.75 0.55 -16.43
N SER A 51 13.63 1.33 -15.81
CA SER A 51 14.78 1.99 -16.44
C SER A 51 15.91 2.12 -15.42
N GLU A 52 17.05 2.70 -15.83
CA GLU A 52 18.18 2.94 -14.92
C GLU A 52 17.84 3.73 -13.65
N LYS A 53 16.77 4.54 -13.67
CA LYS A 53 16.37 5.41 -12.55
C LYS A 53 14.96 5.15 -12.02
N VAL A 54 14.22 4.21 -12.61
CA VAL A 54 12.81 3.97 -12.29
C VAL A 54 12.62 2.51 -11.93
N THR A 55 12.10 2.27 -10.73
CA THR A 55 11.73 0.95 -10.25
C THR A 55 10.24 0.92 -9.94
N ARG A 56 9.52 -0.04 -10.54
CA ARG A 56 8.12 -0.31 -10.22
C ARG A 56 8.05 -1.20 -8.98
N LEU A 57 7.17 -0.85 -8.05
CA LEU A 57 6.91 -1.55 -6.81
C LEU A 57 5.46 -2.03 -6.82
N ASN A 58 5.27 -3.35 -6.71
CA ASN A 58 3.96 -3.98 -6.60
C ASN A 58 3.94 -4.90 -5.38
N SER A 59 2.78 -5.14 -4.78
CA SER A 59 2.65 -6.20 -3.78
C SER A 59 2.63 -7.58 -4.45
N HIS A 60 3.13 -8.58 -3.73
CA HIS A 60 2.93 -9.99 -4.03
C HIS A 60 2.44 -10.72 -2.76
N PRO A 61 1.26 -11.37 -2.79
CA PRO A 61 0.31 -11.41 -3.91
C PRO A 61 -0.28 -10.00 -4.23
N PRO A 62 -0.99 -9.82 -5.36
CA PRO A 62 -1.61 -8.54 -5.67
C PRO A 62 -2.58 -8.09 -4.56
N LEU A 63 -2.57 -6.79 -4.26
CA LEU A 63 -3.38 -6.16 -3.22
C LEU A 63 -4.28 -5.09 -3.84
N GLY A 64 -5.55 -5.12 -3.48
CA GLY A 64 -6.56 -4.18 -3.96
C GLY A 64 -6.70 -4.16 -5.48
N ILE A 65 -6.93 -2.97 -6.04
CA ILE A 65 -7.08 -2.77 -7.50
C ILE A 65 -5.74 -2.75 -8.27
N GLU A 66 -4.72 -3.42 -7.72
CA GLU A 66 -3.40 -3.63 -8.34
C GLU A 66 -2.65 -2.34 -8.74
N HIS A 67 -2.71 -1.30 -7.89
CA HIS A 67 -1.89 -0.11 -8.10
C HIS A 67 -0.39 -0.43 -8.03
N ALA A 68 0.39 0.23 -8.89
CA ALA A 68 1.84 0.21 -8.85
C ALA A 68 2.38 1.50 -8.24
N ALA A 69 3.23 1.39 -7.22
CA ALA A 69 4.06 2.50 -6.78
C ALA A 69 5.32 2.54 -7.65
N TYR A 70 5.90 3.73 -7.84
CA TYR A 70 7.15 3.89 -8.58
C TYR A 70 8.15 4.63 -7.71
N HIS A 71 9.34 4.04 -7.56
CA HIS A 71 10.50 4.72 -7.01
C HIS A 71 11.29 5.34 -8.16
N ILE A 72 11.47 6.66 -8.10
CA ILE A 72 12.19 7.44 -9.11
C ILE A 72 13.40 8.06 -8.42
N GLU A 73 14.60 7.63 -8.81
CA GLU A 73 15.84 8.20 -8.32
C GLU A 73 16.06 9.58 -8.94
N THR A 74 16.02 10.62 -8.11
CA THR A 74 16.32 11.99 -8.51
C THR A 74 17.71 12.39 -8.01
N SER A 75 18.32 13.39 -8.64
CA SER A 75 19.65 13.90 -8.26
C SER A 75 19.73 14.50 -6.84
N GLY A 76 18.61 14.60 -6.13
CA GLY A 76 18.51 15.18 -4.79
C GLY A 76 18.43 14.19 -3.63
N GLY A 77 18.36 12.88 -3.90
CA GLY A 77 18.06 11.85 -2.89
C GLY A 77 16.56 11.68 -2.63
#